data_AF-A0A4R7D7I3-F1
#
_entry.id   AF-A0A4R7D7I3-F1
#
_cell.length_a   1.000
_cell.length_b   1.000
_cell.length_c   1.000
_cell.angle_alpha   90.00
_cell.angle_beta   90.00
_cell.angle_gamma   90.00
#
_symmetry.space_group_name_H-M   'P 1'
#
loop_
_entity.id
_entity.type
_entity.pdbx_description
1 polymer ?
#
loop_
_entity_poly.entity_id
_entity_poly.type
_entity_poly.pdbx_seq_one_letter_code
_entity_poly.pdbx_strand_id
1 'polypeptide(L)' 'MKLEGAQEPFDIELENIVYSVFPEEEDVFVIFKDGKEYVKIIRDNDTSWLKLNPETELPMFGMDEEVNYIGSKINERRED' A
#
# COMPACT_ATOMS: atom_id res chain seq x y z
N MET A 1 -13.16 -12.03 -19.98
CA MET A 1 -13.16 -10.71 -19.32
C MET A 1 -11.77 -10.50 -18.78
N LYS A 2 -10.98 -9.60 -19.38
CA LYS A 2 -9.88 -8.99 -18.64
C LYS A 2 -10.54 -8.02 -17.67
N LEU A 3 -10.27 -8.15 -16.38
CA LEU A 3 -10.62 -7.12 -15.41
C LEU A 3 -9.70 -5.93 -15.73
N GLU A 4 -10.11 -5.08 -16.67
CA GLU A 4 -9.47 -3.79 -16.86
C GLU A 4 -9.85 -2.94 -15.65
N GLY A 5 -8.95 -2.82 -14.67
CA GLY A 5 -9.12 -1.93 -13.52
C GLY A 5 -8.43 -2.35 -12.23
N ALA A 6 -8.17 -3.64 -12.01
CA ALA A 6 -7.39 -4.07 -10.85
C ALA A 6 -5.90 -3.95 -11.17
N GLN A 7 -5.19 -3.13 -10.40
CA GLN A 7 -3.74 -3.05 -10.50
C GLN A 7 -3.15 -4.43 -10.11
N GLU A 8 -2.20 -4.95 -10.89
CA GLU A 8 -1.56 -6.23 -10.57
C GLU A 8 -0.69 -6.06 -9.31
N PRO A 9 -0.55 -7.10 -8.47
CA PRO A 9 0.40 -7.08 -7.35
C PRO A 9 1.82 -6.83 -7.84
N PHE A 10 2.60 -6.13 -7.02
CA PHE A 10 3.99 -5.81 -7.35
C PHE A 10 4.86 -5.70 -6.08
N ASP A 11 6.16 -5.79 -6.27
CA ASP A 11 7.13 -5.68 -5.19
C ASP A 11 7.79 -4.30 -5.16
N ILE A 12 8.08 -3.83 -3.96
CA ILE A 12 8.90 -2.65 -3.68
C ILE A 12 10.12 -3.14 -2.90
N GLU A 13 11.30 -2.87 -3.43
CA GLU A 13 12.57 -3.15 -2.76
C GLU A 13 13.07 -1.89 -2.05
N LEU A 14 13.37 -2.00 -0.76
CA LEU A 14 14.03 -0.95 0.02
C LEU A 14 15.15 -1.57 0.84
N GLU A 15 16.39 -1.23 0.46
CA GLU A 15 17.61 -1.80 1.04
C GLU A 15 17.61 -3.34 1.00
N ASN A 16 17.31 -4.00 2.12
CA ASN A 16 17.29 -5.45 2.27
C ASN A 16 15.88 -6.00 2.55
N ILE A 17 14.86 -5.16 2.45
CA ILE A 17 13.47 -5.49 2.75
C ILE A 17 12.70 -5.52 1.43
N VAL A 18 11.91 -6.58 1.23
CA VAL A 18 10.96 -6.69 0.13
C VAL A 18 9.55 -6.49 0.66
N TYR A 19 8.87 -5.48 0.13
CA TYR A 19 7.45 -5.27 0.37
C TYR A 19 6.65 -5.77 -0.83
N SER A 20 5.76 -6.72 -0.61
CA SER A 20 4.80 -7.13 -1.64
C SER A 20 3.50 -6.38 -1.44
N VAL A 21 3.07 -5.66 -2.48
CA VAL A 21 1.89 -4.78 -2.48
C VAL A 21 0.77 -5.47 -3.23
N PHE A 22 -0.35 -5.69 -2.54
CA PHE A 22 -1.55 -6.30 -3.09
C PHE A 22 -2.68 -5.26 -3.12
N PRO A 23 -3.10 -4.82 -4.30
CA PRO A 23 -4.27 -3.96 -4.44
C PRO A 23 -5.54 -4.74 -4.06
N GLU A 24 -6.35 -4.22 -3.15
CA GLU A 24 -7.62 -4.84 -2.73
C GLU A 24 -8.82 -4.09 -3.29
N GLU A 25 -8.92 -2.80 -3.00
CA GLU A 25 -9.98 -1.90 -3.45
C GLU A 25 -9.38 -0.64 -4.05
N GLU A 26 -10.23 0.29 -4.51
CA GLU A 26 -9.76 1.59 -4.97
C GLU A 26 -8.99 2.28 -3.84
N ASP A 27 -7.72 2.59 -4.10
CA ASP A 27 -6.81 3.27 -3.17
C ASP A 27 -6.49 2.51 -1.87
N VAL A 28 -6.84 1.23 -1.78
CA VAL A 28 -6.60 0.37 -0.61
C VAL A 28 -5.69 -0.80 -0.97
N PHE A 29 -4.62 -0.98 -0.20
CA PHE A 29 -3.57 -1.96 -0.47
C PHE A 29 -3.19 -2.72 0.80
N VAL A 30 -2.99 -4.04 0.68
CA VAL A 30 -2.39 -4.86 1.72
C VAL A 30 -0.91 -5.02 1.41
N ILE A 31 -0.09 -4.75 2.42
CA ILE A 31 1.36 -4.80 2.33
C ILE A 31 1.85 -6.02 3.11
N PHE A 32 2.68 -6.82 2.46
CA PHE A 32 3.47 -7.86 3.09
C PHE A 32 4.92 -7.40 3.17
N LYS A 33 5.59 -7.69 4.28
CA LYS A 33 7.02 -7.40 4.50
C LYS A 33 7.75 -8.70 4.75
N ASP A 34 8.72 -9.03 3.91
CA ASP A 34 9.47 -10.28 3.95
C ASP A 34 8.55 -11.53 4.02
N GLY A 35 7.48 -11.51 3.22
CA GLY A 35 6.51 -12.60 3.12
C GLY A 35 5.52 -12.72 4.29
N LYS A 36 5.49 -11.77 5.23
CA LYS A 36 4.51 -11.71 6.31
C LYS A 36 3.60 -10.51 6.13
N GLU A 37 2.30 -10.68 6.38
CA GLU A 37 1.36 -9.57 6.38
C GLU A 37 1.85 -8.48 7.34
N TYR A 38 1.99 -7.27 6.82
CA TYR A 38 2.56 -6.14 7.56
C TYR A 38 1.47 -5.16 7.97
N VAL A 39 0.76 -4.61 6.98
CA VAL A 39 -0.25 -3.56 7.22
C VAL A 39 -1.16 -3.41 6.01
N LYS A 40 -2.40 -3.00 6.24
CA LYS A 40 -3.30 -2.50 5.20
C LYS A 40 -3.25 -0.97 5.20
N ILE A 41 -3.12 -0.35 4.04
CA ILE A 41 -3.01 1.12 3.90
C ILE A 41 -4.06 1.66 2.94
N ILE A 42 -4.45 2.91 3.15
CA ILE A 42 -5.33 3.67 2.30
C ILE A 42 -4.69 5.00 1.93
N ARG A 43 -4.88 5.45 0.68
CA ARG A 43 -4.50 6.79 0.26
C ARG A 43 -5.44 7.81 0.92
N ASP A 44 -4.89 8.73 1.71
CA ASP A 44 -5.66 9.82 2.29
C ASP A 44 -5.69 11.03 1.34
N ASN A 45 -4.54 11.33 0.74
CA ASN A 45 -4.40 12.37 -0.29
C ASN A 45 -3.21 12.04 -1.21
N ASP A 46 -2.86 12.94 -2.12
CA ASP A 46 -1.79 12.72 -3.11
C ASP A 46 -0.41 12.44 -2.48
N THR A 47 -0.19 12.88 -1.25
CA THR A 47 1.11 12.83 -0.58
C THR A 47 1.12 12.01 0.71
N SER A 48 -0.05 11.56 1.18
CA SER A 48 -0.20 10.93 2.49
C SER A 48 -0.96 9.63 2.41
N TRP A 49 -0.45 8.66 3.14
CA TRP A 49 -1.01 7.33 3.27
C TRP A 49 -1.25 7.01 4.74
N LEU A 50 -2.38 6.37 5.03
CA LEU A 50 -2.78 6.01 6.38
C LEU A 50 -2.85 4.50 6.52
N LYS A 51 -2.48 4.01 7.70
CA LYS A 51 -2.73 2.61 8.07
C LYS A 51 -4.20 2.42 8.36
N LEU A 52 -4.74 1.26 8.02
CA LEU A 52 -6.05 0.81 8.46
C LEU A 52 -5.88 -0.06 9.70
N ASN A 53 -6.77 0.14 10.68
CA ASN A 53 -6.83 -0.72 11.85
C ASN A 53 -7.23 -2.14 11.42
N PRO A 54 -6.51 -3.20 11.84
CA PRO A 54 -6.77 -4.56 11.37
C PRO A 54 -8.10 -5.15 11.86
N GLU A 55 -8.69 -4.61 12.93
CA GLU A 55 -9.97 -5.08 13.48
C GLU A 55 -11.16 -4.25 12.99
N THR A 56 -10.99 -2.93 12.85
CA THR A 56 -12.09 -2.00 12.55
C THR A 56 -12.06 -1.44 11.14
N GLU A 57 -10.99 -1.66 10.39
CA GLU A 57 -10.71 -1.07 9.07
C GLU A 57 -10.79 0.46 9.02
N LEU A 58 -10.72 1.13 10.18
CA LEU A 58 -10.72 2.59 10.26
C LEU A 58 -9.31 3.15 10.05
N PRO A 59 -9.17 4.31 9.36
CA PRO A 59 -7.89 5.01 9.25
C PRO A 59 -7.28 5.35 10.61
N MET A 60 -6.02 4.98 10.78
CA MET A 60 -5.21 5.30 11.93
C MET A 60 -4.37 6.53 11.63
N PHE A 61 -4.73 7.66 12.23
CA PHE A 61 -4.02 8.92 12.04
C PHE A 61 -2.67 8.93 12.77
N GLY A 62 -1.64 9.39 12.06
CA GLY A 62 -0.28 9.51 12.56
C GLY A 62 0.71 9.51 11.41
N MET A 63 1.85 10.16 11.58
CA MET A 63 2.91 10.12 10.58
C MET A 63 3.62 8.76 10.67
N ASP A 64 3.67 8.06 9.54
CA ASP A 64 4.40 6.81 9.41
C ASP A 64 5.25 6.91 8.14
N GLU A 65 6.55 7.16 8.32
CA GLU A 65 7.49 7.40 7.22
C GLU A 65 7.62 6.19 6.30
N GLU A 66 7.56 4.98 6.85
CA GLU A 66 7.64 3.74 6.07
C GLU A 66 6.39 3.56 5.21
N VAL A 67 5.20 3.78 5.77
CA VAL A 67 3.93 3.73 5.04
C VAL A 67 3.87 4.81 3.96
N ASN A 68 4.30 6.04 4.26
CA ASN A 68 4.34 7.11 3.27
C ASN A 68 5.34 6.82 2.15
N TYR A 69 6.48 6.18 2.46
CA TYR A 69 7.43 5.73 1.44
C TYR A 69 6.81 4.68 0.52
N ILE A 70 6.19 3.64 1.08
CA ILE A 70 5.48 2.60 0.31
C ILE A 70 4.41 3.25 -0.58
N GLY A 71 3.62 4.16 -0.01
CA GLY A 71 2.61 4.92 -0.71
C GLY A 71 3.13 5.77 -1.87
N SER A 72 4.29 6.40 -1.71
CA SER A 72 4.98 7.11 -2.80
C SER A 72 5.30 6.18 -3.96
N LYS A 73 5.76 4.97 -3.68
CA LYS A 73 6.05 3.96 -4.72
C LYS A 73 4.80 3.45 -5.41
N ILE A 74 3.69 3.32 -4.69
CA ILE A 74 2.39 3.02 -5.29
C ILE A 74 1.97 4.13 -6.26
N ASN A 75 2.15 5.40 -5.89
CA ASN A 75 1.83 6.54 -6.77
C ASN A 75 2.69 6.54 -8.04
N GLU A 76 4.02 6.39 -7.91
CA GLU A 76 4.94 6.27 -9.05
C GLU A 76 4.45 5.19 -10.04
N ARG A 77 4.03 4.03 -9.53
CA ARG A 77 3.59 2.90 -10.35
C ARG A 77 2.26 3.12 -11.08
N ARG A 78 1.42 4.06 -10.61
CA ARG A 78 0.12 4.40 -11.24
C ARG A 78 0.25 5.42 -12.36
N GLU A 79 1.36 6.16 -12.40
CA GLU A 79 1.64 7.14 -13.44
C GLU A 79 2.31 6.51 -14.68
N ASP A 80 2.78 5.26 -14.58
CA ASP A 80 3.36 4.44 -15.66
C ASP A 80 2.32 3.69 -16.51
#